data_AF-A0A7Y2AE05-F1
#
_entry.id   AF-A0A7Y2AE05-F1
#
_cell.length_a   1.000
_cell.length_b   1.000
_cell.length_c   1.000
_cell.angle_alpha   90.00
_cell.angle_beta   90.00
_cell.angle_gamma   90.00
#
_symmetry.space_group_name_H-M   'P 1'
#
loop_
_entity.id
_entity.type
_entity.pdbx_description
1 polymer ?
#
loop_
_entity_poly.entity_id
_entity_poly.type
_entity_poly.pdbx_seq_one_letter_code
_entity_poly.pdbx_strand_id
1 'polypeptide(L)'
;MTRIIATTFAALLIIHLPQTASGYLVANVLSLDELQTESEVIFKGTVVTTGPIEDESFESVHGFEPYQTVFEIVSVIKGDIKSDTVRFRHYGESDGAPMRMYMPQHYSFQLDRTYIVCAKKSDAPNQFRQLWDHHRSKEDQGVLLAHDIQPHSGRKLTEIYWHELQGLLQGDDAADTSYAIEQLGALTGIGHGSHTSLDRVMVVDAIANLIDSPDDEIAQQAIRAIGQENPTMGGNIWALIRLNPAHFPGHGTLEKPDANKSAQRHQAKLIQMAQSDRSPTVRALAILSLADTQSPVLRMLAQKWASDDSSSVRAAAAILLADYADNLPIDVWQKLMSDQSNTVRVDTIRAIGIGQVSGMIPMLSELLSDDDPKVVSSAAASLLSFSIDDTRSIMQRQTDHGEFGCVFVNALATENVALYTSQLGHIIRTDPHPKQWWGGHVPWGVAWNLLFIHVQKQPQTKIRSGEMDMLLDYLESPITAFEKSNHYSSSEPRDLYALYIQRGLRRRAKEYRMRVNQKTSYDMDLYFDRVDAHPDHFLRN
;
A
#
# COMPACT_ATOMS: atom_id res chain seq x y z
N MET A 1 28.47 28.34 30.10
CA MET A 1 29.15 29.11 29.03
C MET A 1 29.60 28.13 27.96
N THR A 2 29.44 28.56 26.70
CA THR A 2 30.02 27.98 25.47
C THR A 2 29.20 26.93 24.71
N ARG A 3 28.70 27.40 23.56
CA ARG A 3 28.01 26.73 22.43
C ARG A 3 28.98 25.89 21.59
N ILE A 4 28.46 24.86 20.91
CA ILE A 4 28.97 24.30 19.65
C ILE A 4 27.72 23.85 18.85
N ILE A 5 27.07 24.71 18.07
CA ILE A 5 27.10 24.80 16.59
C ILE A 5 27.24 23.43 15.89
N ALA A 6 26.13 22.89 15.39
CA ALA A 6 26.10 21.86 14.36
C ALA A 6 25.56 22.51 13.06
N THR A 7 26.45 22.66 12.08
CA THR A 7 26.19 23.32 10.81
C THR A 7 25.67 22.30 9.80
N THR A 8 24.50 22.59 9.25
CA THR A 8 23.87 21.94 8.10
C THR A 8 24.73 22.14 6.85
N PHE A 9 25.05 21.07 6.10
CA PHE A 9 25.56 21.16 4.73
C PHE A 9 24.54 20.48 3.81
N ALA A 10 23.72 21.30 3.15
CA ALA A 10 22.96 20.90 1.97
C ALA A 10 23.84 21.19 0.75
N ALA A 11 24.26 20.16 0.05
CA ALA A 11 24.96 20.31 -1.22
C ALA A 11 23.92 20.47 -2.34
N LEU A 12 23.81 21.68 -2.90
CA LEU A 12 23.21 21.92 -4.20
C LEU A 12 24.06 21.25 -5.28
N LEU A 13 23.46 20.41 -6.11
CA LEU A 13 24.02 20.02 -7.39
C LEU A 13 22.95 20.25 -8.47
N ILE A 14 23.08 21.36 -9.19
CA ILE A 14 22.30 21.64 -10.40
C ILE A 14 23.02 20.93 -11.54
N ILE A 15 22.40 19.88 -12.08
CA ILE A 15 22.79 19.28 -13.37
C ILE A 15 21.59 19.38 -14.29
N HIS A 16 21.72 20.14 -15.37
CA HIS A 16 20.80 20.05 -16.51
C HIS A 16 21.04 18.72 -17.24
N LEU A 17 20.06 17.80 -17.15
CA LEU A 17 20.01 16.57 -17.93
C LEU A 17 18.77 16.59 -18.84
N PRO A 18 18.87 16.09 -20.08
CA PRO A 18 17.70 15.89 -20.92
C PRO A 18 16.81 14.81 -20.32
N GLN A 19 15.49 15.05 -20.34
CA GLN A 19 14.44 14.21 -19.80
C GLN A 19 14.59 12.75 -20.25
N THR A 20 14.98 11.91 -19.31
CA THR A 20 14.66 10.48 -19.28
C THR A 20 13.86 10.27 -17.99
N ALA A 21 12.76 9.54 -18.07
CA ALA A 21 11.87 9.27 -16.94
C ALA A 21 12.63 8.48 -15.86
N SER A 22 13.37 9.20 -15.02
CA SER A 22 13.86 8.72 -13.74
C SER A 22 12.66 8.72 -12.80
N GLY A 23 12.42 7.62 -12.10
CA GLY A 23 11.56 7.67 -10.92
C GLY A 23 12.01 8.83 -10.03
N TYR A 24 11.06 9.65 -9.56
CA TYR A 24 11.32 10.78 -8.68
C TYR A 24 10.92 10.39 -7.26
N LEU A 25 11.62 10.94 -6.27
CA LEU A 25 11.34 10.65 -4.86
C LEU A 25 10.04 11.37 -4.46
N VAL A 26 9.01 10.60 -4.13
CA VAL A 26 7.80 11.13 -3.49
C VAL A 26 8.11 11.38 -2.01
N ALA A 27 8.04 12.64 -1.58
CA ALA A 27 8.31 12.99 -0.20
C ALA A 27 7.17 12.55 0.73
N ASN A 28 7.51 12.15 1.96
CA ASN A 28 6.51 11.81 2.97
C ASN A 28 5.63 13.01 3.32
N VAL A 29 4.37 12.74 3.67
CA VAL A 29 3.41 13.73 4.17
C VAL A 29 3.94 14.42 5.43
N LEU A 30 3.75 15.73 5.52
CA LEU A 30 4.09 16.49 6.73
C LEU A 30 3.02 16.40 7.81
N SER A 31 3.45 16.52 9.08
CA SER A 31 2.52 16.86 10.15
C SER A 31 1.91 18.26 9.96
N LEU A 32 0.74 18.51 10.56
CA LEU A 32 0.13 19.85 10.50
C LEU A 32 1.02 20.93 11.12
N ASP A 33 1.83 20.60 12.14
CA ASP A 33 2.80 21.53 12.73
C ASP A 33 3.97 21.85 11.79
N GLU A 34 4.49 20.84 11.08
CA GLU A 34 5.52 21.01 10.05
C GLU A 34 4.98 21.78 8.84
N LEU A 35 3.79 21.41 8.36
CA LEU A 35 3.09 22.11 7.28
C LEU A 35 2.87 23.58 7.63
N GLN A 36 2.41 23.84 8.86
CA GLN A 36 2.25 25.21 9.36
C GLN A 36 3.59 25.94 9.41
N THR A 37 4.67 25.27 9.82
CA THR A 37 6.02 25.87 9.88
C THR A 37 6.52 26.25 8.49
N GLU A 38 6.37 25.35 7.53
CA GLU A 38 6.83 25.49 6.14
C GLU A 38 6.00 26.52 5.34
N SER A 39 4.73 26.70 5.69
CA SER A 39 3.86 27.69 5.04
C SER A 39 4.32 29.12 5.32
N GLU A 40 4.54 29.94 4.30
CA GLU A 40 4.84 31.36 4.53
C GLU A 40 3.58 32.17 4.86
N VAL A 41 2.45 31.77 4.28
CA VAL A 41 1.13 32.35 4.51
C VAL A 41 0.10 31.23 4.65
N ILE A 42 -0.86 31.42 5.57
CA ILE A 42 -2.03 30.56 5.72
C ILE A 42 -3.24 31.47 5.86
N PHE A 43 -4.28 31.20 5.07
CA PHE A 43 -5.52 31.97 5.13
C PHE A 43 -6.74 31.06 4.95
N LYS A 44 -7.88 31.53 5.46
CA LYS A 44 -9.21 31.03 5.10
C LYS A 44 -9.78 31.96 4.05
N GLY A 45 -10.29 31.43 2.94
CA GLY A 45 -10.83 32.25 1.86
C GLY A 45 -11.88 31.52 1.02
N THR A 46 -12.79 32.29 0.45
CA THR A 46 -13.86 31.80 -0.43
C THR A 46 -13.45 31.98 -1.88
N VAL A 47 -13.61 30.93 -2.69
CA VAL A 47 -13.24 30.95 -4.10
C VAL A 47 -14.20 31.85 -4.89
N VAL A 48 -13.65 32.87 -5.53
CA VAL A 48 -14.39 33.81 -6.39
C VAL A 48 -14.29 33.40 -7.86
N THR A 49 -13.08 33.03 -8.30
CA THR A 49 -12.83 32.50 -9.64
C THR A 49 -11.73 31.46 -9.60
N THR A 50 -11.77 30.51 -10.53
CA THR A 50 -10.68 29.57 -10.78
C THR A 50 -10.63 29.23 -12.27
N GLY A 51 -9.44 29.03 -12.82
CA GLY A 51 -9.29 28.64 -14.22
C GLY A 51 -7.83 28.54 -14.67
N PRO A 52 -7.60 27.89 -15.82
CA PRO A 52 -6.28 27.70 -16.38
C PRO A 52 -5.67 29.03 -16.83
N ILE A 53 -4.35 29.10 -16.78
CA ILE A 53 -3.53 30.26 -17.11
C ILE A 53 -2.26 29.83 -17.85
N GLU A 54 -1.66 30.76 -18.59
CA GLU A 54 -0.27 30.62 -19.03
C GLU A 54 0.67 31.14 -17.93
N ASP A 55 1.56 30.29 -17.42
CA ASP A 55 2.56 30.65 -16.42
C ASP A 55 3.84 29.81 -16.64
N GLU A 56 4.86 30.44 -17.23
CA GLU A 56 6.15 29.78 -17.55
C GLU A 56 6.94 29.33 -16.31
N SER A 57 6.55 29.75 -15.11
CA SER A 57 7.18 29.30 -13.86
C SER A 57 6.77 27.89 -13.44
N PHE A 58 5.74 27.32 -14.08
CA PHE A 58 5.32 25.94 -13.91
C PHE A 58 5.90 25.07 -15.02
N GLU A 59 6.52 23.95 -14.65
CA GLU A 59 7.01 22.98 -15.62
C GLU A 59 5.84 22.32 -16.37
N SER A 60 6.06 21.96 -17.63
CA SER A 60 5.05 21.23 -18.39
C SER A 60 4.94 19.81 -17.86
N VAL A 61 3.77 19.46 -17.33
CA VAL A 61 3.46 18.12 -16.84
C VAL A 61 2.23 17.59 -17.56
N HIS A 62 2.34 16.40 -18.15
CA HIS A 62 1.24 15.81 -18.88
C HIS A 62 -0.01 15.62 -18.00
N GLY A 63 -1.15 16.17 -18.45
CA GLY A 63 -2.45 16.11 -17.78
C GLY A 63 -2.58 17.02 -16.55
N PHE A 64 -1.64 17.96 -16.36
CA PHE A 64 -1.78 19.04 -15.40
C PHE A 64 -1.45 20.35 -16.10
N GLU A 65 -2.13 21.42 -15.72
CA GLU A 65 -1.86 22.75 -16.26
C GLU A 65 -1.88 23.78 -15.12
N PRO A 66 -1.22 24.93 -15.29
CA PRO A 66 -1.22 25.98 -14.28
C PRO A 66 -2.60 26.63 -14.20
N TYR A 67 -3.08 26.83 -12.97
CA TYR A 67 -4.34 27.47 -12.63
C TYR A 67 -4.09 28.73 -11.79
N GLN A 68 -5.00 29.70 -11.91
CA GLN A 68 -5.14 30.78 -10.95
C GLN A 68 -6.50 30.68 -10.28
N THR A 69 -6.48 30.56 -8.96
CA THR A 69 -7.67 30.67 -8.12
C THR A 69 -7.63 31.99 -7.37
N VAL A 70 -8.70 32.77 -7.46
CA VAL A 70 -8.87 34.03 -6.73
C VAL A 70 -9.75 33.76 -5.52
N PHE A 71 -9.26 34.15 -4.35
CA PHE A 71 -9.98 34.04 -3.09
C PHE A 71 -10.38 35.42 -2.57
N GLU A 72 -11.59 35.53 -2.04
CA GLU A 72 -11.95 36.55 -1.07
C GLU A 72 -11.51 36.09 0.32
N ILE A 73 -10.79 36.94 1.06
CA ILE A 73 -10.18 36.58 2.34
C ILE A 73 -11.22 36.66 3.46
N VAL A 74 -11.43 35.54 4.14
CA VAL A 74 -12.24 35.45 5.36
C VAL A 74 -11.39 35.79 6.57
N SER A 75 -10.21 35.17 6.69
CA SER A 75 -9.27 35.46 7.79
C SER A 75 -7.85 35.05 7.44
N VAL A 76 -6.87 35.82 7.91
CA VAL A 76 -5.45 35.49 7.80
C VAL A 76 -5.00 34.76 9.07
N ILE A 77 -4.56 33.52 8.93
CA ILE A 77 -4.13 32.64 10.04
C ILE A 77 -2.63 32.81 10.31
N LYS A 78 -1.82 32.88 9.24
CA LYS A 78 -0.37 33.11 9.28
C LYS A 78 0.06 34.00 8.13
N GLY A 79 1.05 34.86 8.37
CA GLY A 79 1.64 35.72 7.34
C GLY A 79 1.00 37.11 7.29
N ASP A 80 1.31 37.86 6.23
CA ASP A 80 0.85 39.23 6.02
C ASP A 80 0.17 39.31 4.66
N ILE A 81 -1.15 39.54 4.66
CA ILE A 81 -1.98 39.76 3.48
C ILE A 81 -2.67 41.11 3.68
N LYS A 82 -2.44 42.05 2.75
CA LYS A 82 -2.90 43.44 2.86
C LYS A 82 -4.06 43.77 1.91
N SER A 83 -4.74 42.75 1.41
CA SER A 83 -5.84 42.89 0.47
C SER A 83 -6.95 41.93 0.85
N ASP A 84 -8.18 42.34 0.55
CA ASP A 84 -9.38 41.52 0.71
C ASP A 84 -9.42 40.36 -0.29
N THR A 85 -8.53 40.36 -1.31
CA THR A 85 -8.43 39.29 -2.31
C THR A 85 -7.00 38.79 -2.49
N VAL A 86 -6.89 37.52 -2.84
CA VAL A 86 -5.62 36.83 -3.09
C VAL A 86 -5.67 36.06 -4.39
N ARG A 87 -4.59 36.11 -5.18
CA ARG A 87 -4.37 35.23 -6.33
C ARG A 87 -3.48 34.06 -5.92
N PHE A 88 -3.95 32.84 -6.08
CA PHE A 88 -3.22 31.62 -5.77
C PHE A 88 -2.91 30.85 -7.05
N ARG A 89 -1.62 30.64 -7.34
CA ARG A 89 -1.14 29.87 -8.50
C ARG A 89 -0.88 28.42 -8.09
N HIS A 90 -1.42 27.46 -8.82
CA HIS A 90 -1.24 26.04 -8.55
C HIS A 90 -1.42 25.19 -9.81
N TYR A 91 -0.98 23.94 -9.81
CA TYR A 91 -1.43 22.98 -10.82
C TYR A 91 -2.88 22.56 -10.55
N GLY A 92 -3.65 22.41 -11.63
CA GLY A 92 -4.94 21.73 -11.66
C GLY A 92 -4.88 20.54 -12.64
N GLU A 93 -5.79 19.58 -12.48
CA GLU A 93 -5.91 18.47 -13.44
C GLU A 93 -6.54 18.95 -14.75
N SER A 94 -6.06 18.41 -15.89
CA SER A 94 -6.70 18.58 -17.20
C SER A 94 -7.25 17.25 -17.72
N ASP A 95 -8.33 17.31 -18.51
CA ASP A 95 -9.07 16.13 -18.97
C ASP A 95 -8.19 15.11 -19.74
N GLY A 96 -8.28 13.83 -19.35
CA GLY A 96 -7.79 12.70 -20.16
C GLY A 96 -6.49 12.00 -19.71
N ALA A 97 -6.10 12.08 -18.44
CA ALA A 97 -4.84 11.47 -17.99
C ALA A 97 -4.95 9.98 -17.58
N PRO A 98 -4.21 9.05 -18.23
CA PRO A 98 -4.05 7.68 -17.72
C PRO A 98 -3.09 7.61 -16.52
N MET A 99 -3.11 6.49 -15.79
CA MET A 99 -2.22 6.14 -14.66
C MET A 99 -0.80 6.72 -14.81
N ARG A 100 -0.38 7.56 -13.86
CA ARG A 100 0.78 8.45 -14.01
C ARG A 100 1.99 7.95 -13.24
N MET A 101 3.16 7.92 -13.89
CA MET A 101 4.45 7.70 -13.22
C MET A 101 4.97 8.95 -12.49
N TYR A 102 4.36 10.13 -12.72
CA TYR A 102 4.69 11.41 -12.07
C TYR A 102 3.46 12.30 -11.90
N MET A 103 3.34 12.94 -10.73
CA MET A 103 2.25 13.86 -10.36
C MET A 103 2.81 15.07 -9.59
N PRO A 104 2.46 16.31 -9.99
CA PRO A 104 2.76 17.50 -9.23
C PRO A 104 1.83 17.62 -8.02
N GLN A 105 2.19 18.49 -7.07
CA GLN A 105 1.23 18.93 -6.06
C GLN A 105 0.16 19.73 -6.80
N HIS A 106 -1.11 19.38 -6.64
CA HIS A 106 -2.19 19.98 -7.39
C HIS A 106 -3.44 20.10 -6.52
N TYR A 107 -4.35 21.01 -6.91
CA TYR A 107 -5.55 21.30 -6.14
C TYR A 107 -6.74 21.51 -7.07
N SER A 108 -7.92 21.12 -6.62
CA SER A 108 -9.20 21.39 -7.27
C SER A 108 -10.06 22.25 -6.35
N PHE A 109 -10.49 23.40 -6.86
CA PHE A 109 -11.28 24.38 -6.13
C PHE A 109 -12.65 24.53 -6.78
N GLN A 110 -13.70 24.61 -5.95
CA GLN A 110 -15.06 24.85 -6.40
C GLN A 110 -15.45 26.30 -6.13
N LEU A 111 -16.15 26.92 -7.08
CA LEU A 111 -16.70 28.27 -6.91
C LEU A 111 -17.58 28.35 -5.65
N ASP A 112 -17.53 29.49 -4.95
CA ASP A 112 -18.30 29.79 -3.74
C ASP A 112 -18.03 28.89 -2.53
N ARG A 113 -17.10 27.93 -2.62
CA ARG A 113 -16.65 27.12 -1.49
C ARG A 113 -15.49 27.82 -0.76
N THR A 114 -15.41 27.62 0.55
CA THR A 114 -14.38 28.20 1.42
C THR A 114 -13.31 27.17 1.76
N TYR A 115 -12.05 27.58 1.81
CA TYR A 115 -10.91 26.70 2.06
C TYR A 115 -9.90 27.33 3.01
N ILE A 116 -9.21 26.49 3.79
CA ILE A 116 -7.94 26.81 4.43
C ILE A 116 -6.82 26.51 3.43
N VAL A 117 -5.99 27.50 3.12
CA VAL A 117 -4.92 27.39 2.11
C VAL A 117 -3.57 27.72 2.73
N CYS A 118 -2.66 26.76 2.67
CA CYS A 118 -1.24 26.88 3.00
C CYS A 118 -0.43 27.22 1.74
N ALA A 119 0.30 28.33 1.75
CA ALA A 119 0.95 28.84 0.56
C ALA A 119 2.36 29.41 0.82
N LYS A 120 3.17 29.43 -0.25
CA LYS A 120 4.42 30.19 -0.31
C LYS A 120 4.21 31.51 -1.06
N LYS A 121 5.02 32.52 -0.73
CA LYS A 121 5.02 33.81 -1.41
C LYS A 121 5.47 33.64 -2.86
N SER A 122 4.95 34.53 -3.71
CA SER A 122 5.50 34.78 -5.03
C SER A 122 6.09 36.19 -5.07
N ASP A 123 6.79 36.52 -6.16
CA ASP A 123 7.39 37.85 -6.33
C ASP A 123 6.34 38.97 -6.52
N ALA A 124 5.10 38.62 -6.87
CA ALA A 124 4.02 39.56 -7.09
C ALA A 124 3.22 39.84 -5.81
N PRO A 125 2.79 41.10 -5.56
CA PRO A 125 2.02 41.45 -4.37
C PRO A 125 0.64 40.78 -4.37
N ASN A 126 0.26 40.26 -3.20
CA ASN A 126 -0.98 39.49 -2.96
C ASN A 126 -1.17 38.31 -3.93
N GLN A 127 -0.05 37.78 -4.45
CA GLN A 127 -0.01 36.54 -5.20
C GLN A 127 0.82 35.52 -4.43
N PHE A 128 0.25 34.32 -4.27
CA PHE A 128 0.89 33.19 -3.61
C PHE A 128 0.82 31.97 -4.53
N ARG A 129 1.55 30.92 -4.16
CA ARG A 129 1.55 29.68 -4.92
C ARG A 129 1.58 28.46 -4.01
N GLN A 130 1.24 27.29 -4.56
CA GLN A 130 1.39 25.99 -3.90
C GLN A 130 2.77 25.83 -3.26
N LEU A 131 2.90 25.09 -2.15
CA LEU A 131 4.17 24.98 -1.40
C LEU A 131 5.27 24.27 -2.20
N TRP A 132 4.92 23.17 -2.84
CA TRP A 132 5.85 22.26 -3.53
C TRP A 132 5.46 22.11 -4.99
N ASP A 133 6.43 21.81 -5.85
CA ASP A 133 6.15 21.60 -7.28
C ASP A 133 5.76 20.13 -7.56
N HIS A 134 6.10 19.20 -6.65
CA HIS A 134 5.77 17.78 -6.72
C HIS A 134 4.91 17.35 -5.53
N HIS A 135 4.02 16.36 -5.71
CA HIS A 135 3.19 15.90 -4.62
C HIS A 135 4.04 15.23 -3.53
N ARG A 136 3.61 15.39 -2.30
CA ARG A 136 3.96 14.49 -1.18
C ARG A 136 2.95 13.35 -1.19
N SER A 137 3.16 12.26 -0.46
CA SER A 137 2.27 11.06 -0.50
C SER A 137 0.77 11.29 -0.16
N LYS A 138 0.33 12.55 0.00
CA LYS A 138 -1.06 13.06 0.03
C LYS A 138 -1.19 14.22 -0.98
N GLU A 139 -1.96 13.99 -2.04
CA GLU A 139 -2.01 14.83 -3.25
C GLU A 139 -2.63 16.22 -3.03
N ASP A 140 -3.48 16.39 -2.03
CA ASP A 140 -4.17 17.63 -1.67
C ASP A 140 -3.52 18.33 -0.46
N GLN A 141 -2.37 17.86 0.04
CA GLN A 141 -1.75 18.42 1.23
C GLN A 141 -1.49 19.93 1.10
N GLY A 142 -1.95 20.70 2.08
CA GLY A 142 -1.86 22.16 2.12
C GLY A 142 -3.17 22.88 1.83
N VAL A 143 -4.21 22.18 1.38
CA VAL A 143 -5.55 22.74 1.21
C VAL A 143 -6.55 21.90 2.01
N LEU A 144 -7.48 22.57 2.69
CA LEU A 144 -8.58 21.92 3.40
C LEU A 144 -9.89 22.66 3.10
N LEU A 145 -10.93 21.94 2.69
CA LEU A 145 -12.29 22.47 2.64
C LEU A 145 -12.74 22.95 4.04
N ALA A 146 -13.31 24.15 4.10
CA ALA A 146 -13.86 24.73 5.31
C ALA A 146 -15.39 24.52 5.37
N HIS A 147 -15.93 24.38 6.58
CA HIS A 147 -17.36 24.15 6.85
C HIS A 147 -18.20 25.42 6.73
N ASP A 148 -17.61 26.58 7.00
CA ASP A 148 -18.30 27.86 6.97
C ASP A 148 -17.39 29.02 6.57
N ILE A 149 -17.93 30.23 6.63
CA ILE A 149 -17.21 31.50 6.43
C ILE A 149 -16.81 32.18 7.74
N GLN A 150 -16.89 31.51 8.89
CA GLN A 150 -16.50 32.12 10.15
C GLN A 150 -14.97 32.26 10.23
N PRO A 151 -14.46 33.44 10.63
CA PRO A 151 -13.03 33.69 10.68
C PRO A 151 -12.39 32.91 11.83
N HIS A 152 -11.18 32.41 11.60
CA HIS A 152 -10.38 31.80 12.67
C HIS A 152 -9.60 32.84 13.45
N SER A 153 -9.73 32.83 14.77
CA SER A 153 -8.83 33.52 15.69
C SER A 153 -7.67 32.63 16.18
N GLY A 154 -7.79 31.32 15.98
CA GLY A 154 -6.79 30.32 16.37
C GLY A 154 -5.52 30.44 15.53
N ARG A 155 -4.37 30.04 16.12
CA ARG A 155 -3.07 30.06 15.43
C ARG A 155 -2.55 28.67 15.07
N LYS A 156 -3.09 27.59 15.65
CA LYS A 156 -2.60 26.23 15.39
C LYS A 156 -3.44 25.57 14.31
N LEU A 157 -2.77 25.04 13.30
CA LEU A 157 -3.42 24.39 12.17
C LEU A 157 -4.16 23.13 12.59
N THR A 158 -3.68 22.41 13.60
CA THR A 158 -4.35 21.24 14.20
C THR A 158 -5.73 21.58 14.76
N GLU A 159 -5.84 22.67 15.53
CA GLU A 159 -7.11 23.14 16.11
C GLU A 159 -8.08 23.61 15.03
N ILE A 160 -7.56 24.31 13.99
CA ILE A 160 -8.34 24.79 12.85
C ILE A 160 -8.88 23.63 12.03
N TYR A 161 -8.02 22.68 11.64
CA TYR A 161 -8.42 21.50 10.87
C TYR A 161 -9.47 20.68 11.63
N TRP A 162 -9.26 20.47 12.93
CA TRP A 162 -10.25 19.80 13.77
C TRP A 162 -11.61 20.52 13.77
N HIS A 163 -11.62 21.84 13.99
CA HIS A 163 -12.85 22.62 13.99
C HIS A 163 -13.59 22.54 12.64
N GLU A 164 -12.87 22.74 11.54
CA GLU A 164 -13.43 22.70 10.18
C GLU A 164 -14.01 21.32 9.84
N LEU A 165 -13.24 20.27 10.06
CA LEU A 165 -13.68 18.90 9.78
C LEU A 165 -14.82 18.47 10.69
N GLN A 166 -14.84 18.89 11.95
CA GLN A 166 -15.96 18.63 12.86
C GLN A 166 -17.24 19.33 12.40
N GLY A 167 -17.14 20.55 11.87
CA GLY A 167 -18.28 21.26 11.27
C GLY A 167 -18.83 20.53 10.05
N LEU A 168 -17.94 20.10 9.13
CA LEU A 168 -18.34 19.32 7.94
C LEU A 168 -18.99 17.99 8.32
N LEU A 169 -18.48 17.28 9.34
CA LEU A 169 -19.08 16.04 9.84
C LEU A 169 -20.52 16.22 10.40
N GLN A 170 -20.85 17.41 10.89
CA GLN A 170 -22.15 17.73 11.50
C GLN A 170 -23.12 18.38 10.51
N GLY A 171 -22.67 18.67 9.29
CA GLY A 171 -23.47 19.26 8.23
C GLY A 171 -24.47 18.29 7.61
N ASP A 172 -25.33 18.82 6.75
CA ASP A 172 -26.35 18.03 6.04
C ASP A 172 -25.86 17.53 4.66
N ASP A 173 -24.71 18.01 4.18
CA ASP A 173 -24.16 17.60 2.88
C ASP A 173 -23.34 16.31 3.00
N ALA A 174 -23.74 15.30 2.25
CA ALA A 174 -23.12 13.98 2.29
C ALA A 174 -21.69 13.99 1.72
N ALA A 175 -21.41 14.75 0.67
CA ALA A 175 -20.07 14.81 0.08
C ALA A 175 -19.07 15.46 1.04
N ASP A 176 -19.50 16.52 1.72
CA ASP A 176 -18.73 17.20 2.76
C ASP A 176 -18.46 16.28 3.96
N THR A 177 -19.48 15.52 4.39
CA THR A 177 -19.35 14.54 5.47
C THR A 177 -18.37 13.44 5.08
N SER A 178 -18.46 12.91 3.86
CA SER A 178 -17.54 11.90 3.33
C SER A 178 -16.10 12.41 3.28
N TYR A 179 -15.91 13.61 2.73
CA TYR A 179 -14.62 14.29 2.71
C TYR A 179 -14.04 14.43 4.13
N ALA A 180 -14.87 14.80 5.10
CA ALA A 180 -14.41 14.98 6.47
C ALA A 180 -14.00 13.67 7.15
N ILE A 181 -14.74 12.57 6.94
CA ILE A 181 -14.35 11.23 7.43
C ILE A 181 -12.98 10.83 6.88
N GLU A 182 -12.75 11.02 5.57
CA GLU A 182 -11.49 10.67 4.92
C GLU A 182 -10.32 11.49 5.46
N GLN A 183 -10.45 12.82 5.52
CA GLN A 183 -9.40 13.70 6.02
C GLN A 183 -9.07 13.41 7.48
N LEU A 184 -10.07 13.20 8.33
CA LEU A 184 -9.85 12.85 9.73
C LEU A 184 -9.13 11.50 9.89
N GLY A 185 -9.49 10.50 9.09
CA GLY A 185 -8.77 9.22 9.05
C GLY A 185 -7.28 9.40 8.76
N ALA A 186 -6.95 10.17 7.72
CA ALA A 186 -5.57 10.45 7.31
C ALA A 186 -4.75 11.19 8.38
N LEU A 187 -5.39 11.97 9.27
CA LEU A 187 -4.73 12.72 10.34
C LEU A 187 -4.44 11.90 11.61
N THR A 188 -4.83 10.61 11.64
CA THR A 188 -4.57 9.70 12.77
C THR A 188 -3.46 8.68 12.52
N GLY A 189 -2.77 8.76 11.38
CA GLY A 189 -1.61 7.90 11.06
C GLY A 189 -1.94 6.48 10.60
N ILE A 190 -3.16 6.22 10.09
CA ILE A 190 -3.50 4.95 9.43
C ILE A 190 -3.80 5.17 7.95
N GLY A 191 -3.19 4.36 7.09
CA GLY A 191 -3.35 4.41 5.63
C GLY A 191 -2.19 5.08 4.89
N HIS A 192 -2.18 4.93 3.56
CA HIS A 192 -1.18 5.58 2.71
C HIS A 192 -1.36 7.11 2.74
N GLY A 193 -0.27 7.86 2.85
CA GLY A 193 -0.35 9.33 2.93
C GLY A 193 -0.89 9.87 4.27
N SER A 194 -0.93 9.06 5.32
CA SER A 194 -1.35 9.48 6.65
C SER A 194 -0.20 10.02 7.49
N HIS A 195 -0.53 10.82 8.50
CA HIS A 195 0.39 11.20 9.57
C HIS A 195 -0.38 11.39 10.87
N THR A 196 0.30 11.40 12.00
CA THR A 196 -0.35 11.60 13.31
C THR A 196 -0.28 13.07 13.72
N SER A 197 -1.34 13.83 13.44
CA SER A 197 -1.52 15.18 14.02
C SER A 197 -2.75 15.31 14.90
N LEU A 198 -3.68 14.36 14.83
CA LEU A 198 -4.84 14.31 15.72
C LEU A 198 -4.78 13.04 16.58
N ASP A 199 -5.29 13.17 17.80
CA ASP A 199 -5.51 12.02 18.68
C ASP A 199 -6.59 11.12 18.08
N ARG A 200 -6.26 9.83 17.92
CA ARG A 200 -7.14 8.87 17.26
C ARG A 200 -8.43 8.64 18.04
N VAL A 201 -8.37 8.63 19.38
CA VAL A 201 -9.56 8.41 20.22
C VAL A 201 -10.57 9.54 20.03
N MET A 202 -10.09 10.78 20.04
CA MET A 202 -10.92 11.95 19.75
C MET A 202 -11.59 11.87 18.37
N VAL A 203 -10.85 11.48 17.34
CA VAL A 203 -11.37 11.37 15.97
C VAL A 203 -12.43 10.27 15.85
N VAL A 204 -12.16 9.07 16.37
CA VAL A 204 -13.14 7.96 16.27
C VAL A 204 -14.41 8.23 17.07
N ASP A 205 -14.31 8.94 18.21
CA ASP A 205 -15.48 9.37 18.97
C ASP A 205 -16.39 10.30 18.16
N ALA A 206 -15.82 11.25 17.40
CA ALA A 206 -16.60 12.15 16.55
C ALA A 206 -17.27 11.40 15.39
N ILE A 207 -16.54 10.50 14.74
CA ILE A 207 -17.06 9.70 13.61
C ILE A 207 -18.12 8.69 14.07
N ALA A 208 -18.03 8.17 15.29
CA ALA A 208 -18.94 7.13 15.79
C ALA A 208 -20.42 7.51 15.76
N ASN A 209 -20.75 8.80 15.83
CA ASN A 209 -22.14 9.26 15.69
C ASN A 209 -22.73 8.93 14.31
N LEU A 210 -21.90 8.96 13.27
CA LEU A 210 -22.29 8.69 11.88
C LEU A 210 -22.52 7.20 11.59
N ILE A 211 -22.17 6.28 12.49
CA ILE A 211 -22.54 4.86 12.36
C ILE A 211 -24.06 4.72 12.17
N ASP A 212 -24.87 5.52 12.87
CA ASP A 212 -26.33 5.43 12.79
C ASP A 212 -26.93 6.30 11.66
N SER A 213 -26.08 6.93 10.82
CA SER A 213 -26.55 7.80 9.75
C SER A 213 -27.61 7.07 8.90
N PRO A 214 -28.74 7.71 8.56
CA PRO A 214 -29.73 7.10 7.67
C PRO A 214 -29.17 6.88 6.25
N ASP A 215 -28.12 7.62 5.89
CA ASP A 215 -27.36 7.42 4.66
C ASP A 215 -26.44 6.20 4.80
N ASP A 216 -26.69 5.16 3.99
CA ASP A 216 -25.93 3.91 4.00
C ASP A 216 -24.45 4.11 3.60
N GLU A 217 -24.14 5.09 2.75
CA GLU A 217 -22.76 5.37 2.34
C GLU A 217 -21.97 6.05 3.47
N ILE A 218 -22.56 7.05 4.11
CA ILE A 218 -21.96 7.72 5.28
C ILE A 218 -21.77 6.72 6.44
N ALA A 219 -22.78 5.91 6.73
CA ALA A 219 -22.67 4.87 7.76
C ALA A 219 -21.54 3.89 7.44
N GLN A 220 -21.41 3.46 6.19
CA GLN A 220 -20.33 2.56 5.78
C GLN A 220 -18.94 3.20 5.92
N GLN A 221 -18.78 4.46 5.51
CA GLN A 221 -17.52 5.19 5.65
C GLN A 221 -17.14 5.36 7.12
N ALA A 222 -18.10 5.69 7.98
CA ALA A 222 -17.88 5.81 9.43
C ALA A 222 -17.45 4.46 10.05
N ILE A 223 -18.14 3.37 9.71
CA ILE A 223 -17.80 2.02 10.20
C ILE A 223 -16.42 1.58 9.71
N ARG A 224 -16.05 1.89 8.45
CA ARG A 224 -14.70 1.63 7.92
C ARG A 224 -13.65 2.41 8.67
N ALA A 225 -13.83 3.71 8.87
CA ALA A 225 -12.89 4.56 9.59
C ALA A 225 -12.61 4.03 11.01
N ILE A 226 -13.65 3.58 11.71
CA ILE A 226 -13.55 2.96 13.04
C ILE A 226 -12.86 1.59 12.97
N GLY A 227 -13.10 0.81 11.91
CA GLY A 227 -12.52 -0.51 11.71
C GLY A 227 -11.12 -0.52 11.09
N GLN A 228 -10.50 0.63 10.80
CA GLN A 228 -9.22 0.71 10.07
C GLN A 228 -8.05 0.00 10.77
N GLU A 229 -8.12 -0.22 12.07
CA GLU A 229 -7.12 -1.00 12.82
C GLU A 229 -7.27 -2.51 12.60
N ASN A 230 -8.37 -3.00 12.00
CA ASN A 230 -8.50 -4.39 11.61
C ASN A 230 -7.62 -4.68 10.38
N PRO A 231 -6.54 -5.47 10.50
CA PRO A 231 -5.63 -5.76 9.38
C PRO A 231 -6.31 -6.55 8.25
N THR A 232 -7.48 -7.15 8.51
CA THR A 232 -8.24 -7.98 7.56
C THR A 232 -9.24 -7.17 6.72
N MET A 233 -9.46 -5.88 7.04
CA MET A 233 -10.26 -4.99 6.19
C MET A 233 -9.58 -4.64 4.86
N GLY A 234 -8.26 -4.86 4.74
CA GLY A 234 -7.52 -4.73 3.49
C GLY A 234 -7.70 -5.94 2.58
N GLY A 235 -8.29 -5.75 1.39
CA GLY A 235 -8.70 -6.82 0.48
C GLY A 235 -7.58 -7.58 -0.26
N ASN A 236 -6.31 -7.50 0.17
CA ASN A 236 -5.24 -8.26 -0.48
C ASN A 236 -5.14 -9.67 0.11
N ILE A 237 -5.52 -10.68 -0.66
CA ILE A 237 -5.39 -12.09 -0.26
C ILE A 237 -3.94 -12.51 -0.01
N TRP A 238 -2.97 -11.92 -0.72
CA TRP A 238 -1.55 -12.23 -0.54
C TRP A 238 -0.95 -11.65 0.73
N ALA A 239 -1.68 -10.79 1.45
CA ALA A 239 -1.28 -10.38 2.79
C ALA A 239 -1.25 -11.56 3.76
N LEU A 240 -2.00 -12.65 3.51
CA LEU A 240 -1.98 -13.87 4.32
C LEU A 240 -0.59 -14.52 4.38
N ILE A 241 0.17 -14.48 3.29
CA ILE A 241 1.52 -15.08 3.22
C ILE A 241 2.42 -14.50 4.32
N ARG A 242 2.19 -13.24 4.69
CA ARG A 242 2.96 -12.52 5.71
C ARG A 242 2.76 -13.06 7.13
N LEU A 243 1.77 -13.94 7.35
CA LEU A 243 1.54 -14.68 8.59
C LEU A 243 2.45 -15.91 8.72
N ASN A 244 3.08 -16.34 7.63
CA ASN A 244 3.93 -17.53 7.66
C ASN A 244 5.09 -17.34 8.65
N PRO A 245 5.22 -18.20 9.67
CA PRO A 245 6.23 -18.05 10.72
C PRO A 245 7.66 -18.18 10.20
N ALA A 246 7.87 -18.87 9.08
CA ALA A 246 9.19 -19.04 8.46
C ALA A 246 9.60 -17.89 7.52
N HIS A 247 8.75 -16.85 7.38
CA HIS A 247 8.91 -15.73 6.45
C HIS A 247 8.98 -16.17 4.98
N PHE A 248 7.96 -15.84 4.19
CA PHE A 248 7.99 -16.11 2.76
C PHE A 248 8.90 -15.09 2.05
N PRO A 249 9.86 -15.53 1.22
CA PRO A 249 10.81 -14.63 0.59
C PRO A 249 10.12 -13.58 -0.28
N GLY A 250 10.57 -12.33 -0.15
CA GLY A 250 10.03 -11.21 -0.93
C GLY A 250 8.76 -10.59 -0.33
N HIS A 251 8.27 -11.04 0.83
CA HIS A 251 7.17 -10.42 1.55
C HIS A 251 7.59 -10.01 2.97
N GLY A 252 7.19 -8.84 3.45
CA GLY A 252 7.39 -8.47 4.86
C GLY A 252 6.53 -9.30 5.82
N THR A 253 6.88 -9.40 7.10
CA THR A 253 6.02 -10.00 8.13
C THR A 253 4.78 -9.16 8.38
N LEU A 254 3.63 -9.77 8.69
CA LEU A 254 2.45 -9.01 9.09
C LEU A 254 2.60 -8.59 10.54
N GLU A 255 2.84 -7.31 10.77
CA GLU A 255 2.65 -6.74 12.10
C GLU A 255 1.14 -6.63 12.33
N LYS A 256 0.61 -7.41 13.28
CA LYS A 256 -0.75 -7.25 13.77
C LYS A 256 -0.73 -6.23 14.91
N PRO A 257 -1.62 -5.22 14.91
CA PRO A 257 -1.77 -4.36 16.08
C PRO A 257 -2.19 -5.19 17.30
N ASP A 258 -1.97 -4.67 18.51
CA ASP A 258 -2.34 -5.39 19.75
C ASP A 258 -3.85 -5.69 19.83
N ALA A 259 -4.68 -4.82 19.23
CA ALA A 259 -6.13 -4.97 19.07
C ALA A 259 -6.67 -3.84 18.18
N ASN A 260 -7.86 -4.02 17.62
CA ASN A 260 -8.68 -2.97 17.03
C ASN A 260 -9.38 -2.14 18.14
N LYS A 261 -8.61 -1.23 18.74
CA LYS A 261 -9.02 -0.42 19.91
C LYS A 261 -10.17 0.53 19.56
N SER A 262 -10.19 1.04 18.33
CA SER A 262 -11.23 1.94 17.82
C SER A 262 -12.59 1.25 17.78
N ALA A 263 -12.66 0.05 17.20
CA ALA A 263 -13.88 -0.73 17.21
C ALA A 263 -14.23 -1.28 18.61
N GLN A 264 -13.23 -1.64 19.42
CA GLN A 264 -13.45 -2.06 20.81
C GLN A 264 -14.14 -0.95 21.62
N ARG A 265 -13.73 0.29 21.44
CA ARG A 265 -14.32 1.48 22.07
C ARG A 265 -15.80 1.66 21.71
N HIS A 266 -16.16 1.45 20.46
CA HIS A 266 -17.54 1.60 19.96
C HIS A 266 -18.26 0.26 19.74
N GLN A 267 -17.82 -0.79 20.43
CA GLN A 267 -18.29 -2.17 20.21
C GLN A 267 -19.80 -2.30 20.34
N ALA A 268 -20.41 -1.68 21.37
CA ALA A 268 -21.85 -1.77 21.59
C ALA A 268 -22.65 -1.21 20.40
N LYS A 269 -22.17 -0.11 19.81
CA LYS A 269 -22.78 0.54 18.66
C LYS A 269 -22.65 -0.29 17.39
N LEU A 270 -21.46 -0.86 17.17
CA LEU A 270 -21.22 -1.78 16.05
C LEU A 270 -22.05 -3.07 16.17
N ILE A 271 -22.20 -3.63 17.37
CA ILE A 271 -23.06 -4.80 17.62
C ILE A 271 -24.53 -4.44 17.32
N GLN A 272 -25.00 -3.29 17.80
CA GLN A 272 -26.36 -2.81 17.50
C GLN A 272 -26.57 -2.69 15.99
N MET A 273 -25.60 -2.09 15.27
CA MET A 273 -25.68 -1.95 13.83
C MET A 273 -25.70 -3.30 13.10
N ALA A 274 -24.87 -4.26 13.52
CA ALA A 274 -24.84 -5.62 12.98
C ALA A 274 -26.18 -6.38 13.16
N GLN A 275 -26.93 -6.07 14.23
CA GLN A 275 -28.21 -6.68 14.58
C GLN A 275 -29.44 -5.91 14.08
N SER A 276 -29.24 -4.75 13.44
CA SER A 276 -30.31 -3.91 12.93
C SER A 276 -31.02 -4.50 11.70
N ASP A 277 -32.06 -3.81 11.25
CA ASP A 277 -32.78 -4.05 10.00
C ASP A 277 -32.16 -3.32 8.79
N ARG A 278 -30.96 -2.74 8.94
CA ARG A 278 -30.22 -2.09 7.85
C ARG A 278 -29.80 -3.08 6.77
N SER A 279 -29.34 -2.53 5.64
CA SER A 279 -28.88 -3.34 4.51
C SER A 279 -27.82 -4.36 4.94
N PRO A 280 -27.78 -5.55 4.33
CA PRO A 280 -26.79 -6.56 4.68
C PRO A 280 -25.34 -6.12 4.50
N THR A 281 -25.08 -5.12 3.66
CA THR A 281 -23.76 -4.51 3.48
C THR A 281 -23.33 -3.72 4.72
N VAL A 282 -24.20 -2.85 5.25
CA VAL A 282 -23.93 -2.09 6.49
C VAL A 282 -23.72 -3.05 7.66
N ARG A 283 -24.61 -4.04 7.80
CA ARG A 283 -24.52 -5.07 8.86
C ARG A 283 -23.22 -5.87 8.78
N ALA A 284 -22.86 -6.35 7.59
CA ALA A 284 -21.62 -7.09 7.37
C ALA A 284 -20.38 -6.26 7.69
N LEU A 285 -20.38 -4.99 7.30
CA LEU A 285 -19.27 -4.08 7.57
C LEU A 285 -19.11 -3.79 9.07
N ALA A 286 -20.22 -3.66 9.81
CA ALA A 286 -20.18 -3.54 11.26
C ALA A 286 -19.58 -4.79 11.93
N ILE A 287 -19.92 -5.99 11.44
CA ILE A 287 -19.33 -7.26 11.91
C ILE A 287 -17.83 -7.33 11.59
N LEU A 288 -17.44 -6.95 10.38
CA LEU A 288 -16.04 -6.91 9.99
C LEU A 288 -15.23 -5.91 10.83
N SER A 289 -15.84 -4.76 11.17
CA SER A 289 -15.22 -3.75 12.04
C SER A 289 -14.97 -4.28 13.45
N LEU A 290 -15.77 -5.24 13.91
CA LEU A 290 -15.62 -5.86 15.23
C LEU A 290 -14.49 -6.89 15.35
N ALA A 291 -13.84 -7.26 14.25
CA ALA A 291 -12.71 -8.19 14.31
C ALA A 291 -11.48 -7.55 14.99
N ASP A 292 -10.70 -8.41 15.64
CA ASP A 292 -9.54 -8.12 16.48
C ASP A 292 -9.84 -7.21 17.70
N THR A 293 -11.09 -7.20 18.18
CA THR A 293 -11.49 -6.43 19.39
C THR A 293 -11.31 -7.22 20.70
N GLN A 294 -10.91 -8.49 20.62
CA GLN A 294 -10.64 -9.40 21.75
C GLN A 294 -11.83 -9.60 22.70
N SER A 295 -13.06 -9.46 22.21
CA SER A 295 -14.27 -9.46 23.04
C SER A 295 -14.93 -10.84 23.11
N PRO A 296 -15.01 -11.51 24.28
CA PRO A 296 -15.54 -12.88 24.35
C PRO A 296 -17.01 -13.02 23.93
N VAL A 297 -17.81 -11.96 24.09
CA VAL A 297 -19.23 -11.95 23.70
C VAL A 297 -19.42 -12.10 22.18
N LEU A 298 -18.46 -11.59 21.40
CA LEU A 298 -18.54 -11.63 19.93
C LEU A 298 -18.42 -13.05 19.39
N ARG A 299 -17.79 -13.99 20.11
CA ARG A 299 -17.73 -15.40 19.67
C ARG A 299 -19.12 -15.99 19.44
N MET A 300 -20.04 -15.80 20.40
CA MET A 300 -21.40 -16.33 20.27
C MET A 300 -22.20 -15.59 19.19
N LEU A 301 -21.99 -14.28 19.06
CA LEU A 301 -22.64 -13.47 18.03
C LEU A 301 -22.14 -13.83 16.62
N ALA A 302 -20.84 -14.03 16.44
CA ALA A 302 -20.23 -14.44 15.19
C ALA A 302 -20.75 -15.80 14.73
N GLN A 303 -20.89 -16.78 15.63
CA GLN A 303 -21.51 -18.07 15.29
C GLN A 303 -22.97 -17.92 14.85
N LYS A 304 -23.73 -17.01 15.48
CA LYS A 304 -25.11 -16.69 15.05
C LYS A 304 -25.12 -16.04 13.68
N TRP A 305 -24.29 -15.02 13.44
CA TRP A 305 -24.19 -14.32 12.16
C TRP A 305 -23.66 -15.20 11.01
N ALA A 306 -22.86 -16.23 11.33
CA ALA A 306 -22.41 -17.25 10.37
C ALA A 306 -23.56 -18.12 9.81
N SER A 307 -24.78 -18.00 10.36
CA SER A 307 -25.99 -18.63 9.83
C SER A 307 -27.05 -17.62 9.37
N ASP A 308 -26.67 -16.35 9.14
CA ASP A 308 -27.55 -15.32 8.61
C ASP A 308 -28.01 -15.64 7.18
N ASP A 309 -29.20 -15.15 6.80
CA ASP A 309 -29.73 -15.34 5.45
C ASP A 309 -28.85 -14.66 4.39
N SER A 310 -28.22 -13.52 4.72
CA SER A 310 -27.33 -12.81 3.80
C SER A 310 -25.93 -13.43 3.76
N SER A 311 -25.45 -13.71 2.55
CA SER A 311 -24.06 -14.17 2.34
C SER A 311 -23.02 -13.13 2.77
N SER A 312 -23.30 -11.83 2.66
CA SER A 312 -22.36 -10.78 3.11
C SER A 312 -22.14 -10.83 4.63
N VAL A 313 -23.21 -11.08 5.38
CA VAL A 313 -23.18 -11.19 6.85
C VAL A 313 -22.47 -12.46 7.27
N ARG A 314 -22.75 -13.60 6.60
CA ARG A 314 -22.02 -14.85 6.84
C ARG A 314 -20.54 -14.73 6.55
N ALA A 315 -20.15 -14.06 5.45
CA ALA A 315 -18.75 -13.85 5.09
C ALA A 315 -18.00 -12.99 6.12
N ALA A 316 -18.60 -11.86 6.54
CA ALA A 316 -18.02 -11.02 7.60
C ALA A 316 -17.92 -11.77 8.94
N ALA A 317 -18.92 -12.58 9.28
CA ALA A 317 -18.89 -13.42 10.46
C ALA A 317 -17.76 -14.45 10.42
N ALA A 318 -17.49 -15.06 9.25
CA ALA A 318 -16.38 -15.98 9.08
C ALA A 318 -15.03 -15.32 9.41
N ILE A 319 -14.80 -14.09 8.94
CA ILE A 319 -13.58 -13.32 9.29
C ILE A 319 -13.49 -13.08 10.80
N LEU A 320 -14.57 -12.62 11.44
CA LEU A 320 -14.60 -12.40 12.89
C LEU A 320 -14.37 -13.69 13.70
N LEU A 321 -14.78 -14.85 13.17
CA LEU A 321 -14.52 -16.15 13.82
C LEU A 321 -13.02 -16.50 13.88
N ALA A 322 -12.17 -15.90 13.04
CA ALA A 322 -10.72 -16.13 13.09
C ALA A 322 -10.10 -15.75 14.45
N ASP A 323 -10.66 -14.74 15.13
CA ASP A 323 -10.22 -14.31 16.47
C ASP A 323 -10.45 -15.37 17.55
N TYR A 324 -11.29 -16.37 17.25
CA TYR A 324 -11.71 -17.41 18.18
C TYR A 324 -11.39 -18.83 17.68
N ALA A 325 -10.49 -18.93 16.70
CA ALA A 325 -10.10 -20.18 16.01
C ALA A 325 -9.93 -21.39 16.96
N ASP A 326 -9.18 -21.25 18.04
CA ASP A 326 -8.87 -22.33 19.00
C ASP A 326 -10.10 -22.88 19.74
N ASN A 327 -11.22 -22.14 19.74
CA ASN A 327 -12.41 -22.44 20.52
C ASN A 327 -13.63 -22.74 19.66
N LEU A 328 -13.43 -23.01 18.36
CA LEU A 328 -14.50 -23.28 17.41
C LEU A 328 -14.49 -24.76 16.97
N PRO A 329 -15.66 -25.40 16.95
CA PRO A 329 -15.81 -26.72 16.35
C PRO A 329 -15.45 -26.72 14.84
N ILE A 330 -14.78 -27.78 14.39
CA ILE A 330 -14.36 -27.94 12.98
C ILE A 330 -15.55 -27.91 12.01
N ASP A 331 -16.73 -28.41 12.40
CA ASP A 331 -17.94 -28.42 11.57
C ASP A 331 -18.46 -27.02 11.22
N VAL A 332 -18.19 -26.01 12.05
CA VAL A 332 -18.50 -24.60 11.73
C VAL A 332 -17.71 -24.16 10.50
N TRP A 333 -16.41 -24.45 10.48
CA TRP A 333 -15.54 -24.13 9.34
C TRP A 333 -15.92 -24.92 8.10
N GLN A 334 -16.19 -26.23 8.24
CA GLN A 334 -16.60 -27.09 7.11
C GLN A 334 -17.90 -26.61 6.46
N LYS A 335 -18.89 -26.20 7.26
CA LYS A 335 -20.16 -25.65 6.77
C LYS A 335 -19.93 -24.38 5.95
N LEU A 336 -19.13 -23.45 6.46
CA LEU A 336 -18.84 -22.18 5.80
C LEU A 336 -17.98 -22.35 4.53
N MET A 337 -17.04 -23.29 4.52
CA MET A 337 -16.26 -23.65 3.34
C MET A 337 -17.10 -24.35 2.25
N SER A 338 -18.25 -24.90 2.61
CA SER A 338 -19.21 -25.52 1.69
C SER A 338 -20.39 -24.60 1.35
N ASP A 339 -20.31 -23.30 1.70
CA ASP A 339 -21.39 -22.35 1.44
C ASP A 339 -21.61 -22.16 -0.07
N GLN A 340 -22.88 -21.97 -0.45
CA GLN A 340 -23.27 -21.75 -1.83
C GLN A 340 -22.66 -20.47 -2.40
N SER A 341 -22.43 -19.46 -1.56
CA SER A 341 -21.79 -18.21 -1.93
C SER A 341 -20.27 -18.37 -1.99
N ASN A 342 -19.68 -18.09 -3.14
CA ASN A 342 -18.22 -18.01 -3.31
C ASN A 342 -17.57 -16.99 -2.36
N THR A 343 -18.19 -15.83 -2.12
CA THR A 343 -17.70 -14.82 -1.16
C THR A 343 -17.55 -15.39 0.26
N VAL A 344 -18.53 -16.18 0.72
CA VAL A 344 -18.45 -16.83 2.04
C VAL A 344 -17.31 -17.83 2.05
N ARG A 345 -17.16 -18.67 1.00
CA ARG A 345 -16.04 -19.62 0.90
C ARG A 345 -14.69 -18.89 0.95
N VAL A 346 -14.52 -17.84 0.14
CA VAL A 346 -13.29 -17.03 0.07
C VAL A 346 -12.93 -16.43 1.43
N ASP A 347 -13.88 -15.77 2.09
CA ASP A 347 -13.61 -15.11 3.37
C ASP A 347 -13.41 -16.13 4.50
N THR A 348 -14.04 -17.30 4.42
CA THR A 348 -13.80 -18.41 5.36
C THR A 348 -12.40 -18.99 5.21
N ILE A 349 -11.94 -19.20 3.98
CA ILE A 349 -10.56 -19.64 3.70
C ILE A 349 -9.56 -18.62 4.22
N ARG A 350 -9.83 -17.32 4.00
CA ARG A 350 -9.01 -16.24 4.55
C ARG A 350 -8.99 -16.29 6.07
N ALA A 351 -10.14 -16.45 6.73
CA ALA A 351 -10.27 -16.55 8.17
C ALA A 351 -9.48 -17.73 8.75
N ILE A 352 -9.50 -18.89 8.07
CA ILE A 352 -8.73 -20.08 8.45
C ILE A 352 -7.22 -19.78 8.44
N GLY A 353 -6.71 -19.11 7.40
CA GLY A 353 -5.31 -18.66 7.36
C GLY A 353 -4.99 -17.63 8.44
N ILE A 354 -5.88 -16.66 8.69
CA ILE A 354 -5.68 -15.63 9.72
C ILE A 354 -5.61 -16.23 11.13
N GLY A 355 -6.54 -17.13 11.43
CA GLY A 355 -6.67 -17.82 12.71
C GLY A 355 -5.78 -19.05 12.85
N GLN A 356 -4.99 -19.39 11.82
CA GLN A 356 -4.09 -20.54 11.79
C GLN A 356 -4.80 -21.85 12.19
N VAL A 357 -5.99 -22.10 11.63
CA VAL A 357 -6.82 -23.28 11.93
C VAL A 357 -6.25 -24.52 11.21
N SER A 358 -5.18 -25.10 11.75
CA SER A 358 -4.42 -26.19 11.12
C SER A 358 -5.26 -27.44 10.80
N GLY A 359 -6.31 -27.71 11.59
CA GLY A 359 -7.26 -28.79 11.33
C GLY A 359 -7.99 -28.69 9.97
N MET A 360 -7.98 -27.51 9.33
CA MET A 360 -8.62 -27.29 8.03
C MET A 360 -7.68 -27.44 6.82
N ILE A 361 -6.38 -27.66 7.04
CA ILE A 361 -5.39 -27.80 5.95
C ILE A 361 -5.79 -28.83 4.88
N PRO A 362 -6.32 -30.03 5.21
CA PRO A 362 -6.77 -30.99 4.20
C PRO A 362 -7.85 -30.42 3.28
N MET A 363 -8.82 -29.69 3.84
CA MET A 363 -9.91 -29.09 3.05
C MET A 363 -9.44 -27.91 2.22
N LEU A 364 -8.47 -27.12 2.71
CA LEU A 364 -7.81 -26.10 1.88
C LEU A 364 -7.14 -26.73 0.65
N SER A 365 -6.54 -27.92 0.78
CA SER A 365 -5.97 -28.64 -0.35
C SER A 365 -7.04 -29.08 -1.36
N GLU A 366 -8.24 -29.44 -0.91
CA GLU A 366 -9.35 -29.83 -1.80
C GLU A 366 -9.85 -28.60 -2.60
N LEU A 367 -9.95 -27.44 -1.96
CA LEU A 367 -10.38 -26.19 -2.59
C LEU A 367 -9.40 -25.61 -3.62
N LEU A 368 -8.21 -26.18 -3.77
CA LEU A 368 -7.35 -25.91 -4.94
C LEU A 368 -7.98 -26.39 -6.25
N SER A 369 -9.05 -27.18 -6.20
CA SER A 369 -9.81 -27.66 -7.37
C SER A 369 -11.24 -27.08 -7.43
N ASP A 370 -11.53 -26.00 -6.68
CA ASP A 370 -12.83 -25.31 -6.76
C ASP A 370 -13.02 -24.67 -8.14
N ASP A 371 -14.27 -24.60 -8.60
CA ASP A 371 -14.63 -24.00 -9.89
C ASP A 371 -14.43 -22.47 -9.91
N ASP A 372 -14.43 -21.82 -8.74
CA ASP A 372 -14.21 -20.37 -8.61
C ASP A 372 -12.71 -20.04 -8.46
N PRO A 373 -12.10 -19.31 -9.40
CA PRO A 373 -10.68 -18.96 -9.32
C PRO A 373 -10.28 -18.15 -8.08
N LYS A 374 -11.20 -17.36 -7.49
CA LYS A 374 -10.92 -16.62 -6.25
C LYS A 374 -10.84 -17.56 -5.05
N VAL A 375 -11.64 -18.62 -5.04
CA VAL A 375 -11.58 -19.67 -4.01
C VAL A 375 -10.24 -20.39 -4.11
N VAL A 376 -9.84 -20.81 -5.31
CA VAL A 376 -8.54 -21.46 -5.57
C VAL A 376 -7.37 -20.56 -5.13
N SER A 377 -7.41 -19.28 -5.50
CA SER A 377 -6.38 -18.29 -5.13
C SER A 377 -6.28 -18.12 -3.61
N SER A 378 -7.43 -18.06 -2.94
CA SER A 378 -7.50 -17.92 -1.48
C SER A 378 -6.98 -19.18 -0.78
N ALA A 379 -7.30 -20.37 -1.31
CA ALA A 379 -6.81 -21.63 -0.78
C ALA A 379 -5.29 -21.73 -0.88
N ALA A 380 -4.71 -21.37 -2.04
CA ALA A 380 -3.27 -21.33 -2.23
C ALA A 380 -2.59 -20.35 -1.26
N ALA A 381 -3.10 -19.11 -1.13
CA ALA A 381 -2.57 -18.11 -0.21
C ALA A 381 -2.70 -18.53 1.26
N SER A 382 -3.81 -19.16 1.64
CA SER A 382 -4.01 -19.67 3.01
C SER A 382 -3.06 -20.83 3.31
N LEU A 383 -2.85 -21.78 2.40
CA LEU A 383 -1.85 -22.84 2.57
C LEU A 383 -0.44 -22.24 2.76
N LEU A 384 -0.10 -21.20 2.00
CA LEU A 384 1.19 -20.49 2.14
C LEU A 384 1.34 -19.71 3.45
N SER A 385 0.25 -19.45 4.18
CA SER A 385 0.29 -18.76 5.47
C SER A 385 0.64 -19.66 6.65
N PHE A 386 0.55 -20.99 6.49
CA PHE A 386 0.92 -21.97 7.52
C PHE A 386 2.42 -22.27 7.50
N SER A 387 2.91 -22.93 8.55
CA SER A 387 4.27 -23.49 8.55
C SER A 387 4.47 -24.42 7.35
N ILE A 388 5.64 -24.34 6.73
CA ILE A 388 6.00 -25.24 5.61
C ILE A 388 5.88 -26.69 6.05
N ASP A 389 6.22 -27.03 7.29
CA ASP A 389 6.12 -28.41 7.79
C ASP A 389 4.70 -28.98 7.72
N ASP A 390 3.70 -28.16 8.02
CA ASP A 390 2.30 -28.59 8.01
C ASP A 390 1.76 -28.76 6.58
N THR A 391 2.26 -27.96 5.63
CA THR A 391 1.75 -27.91 4.26
C THR A 391 2.66 -28.55 3.21
N ARG A 392 3.85 -29.01 3.59
CA ARG A 392 4.90 -29.51 2.67
C ARG A 392 4.38 -30.57 1.71
N SER A 393 3.71 -31.59 2.23
CA SER A 393 3.22 -32.71 1.43
C SER A 393 2.13 -32.32 0.44
N ILE A 394 1.36 -31.26 0.75
CA ILE A 394 0.37 -30.69 -0.14
C ILE A 394 1.08 -29.90 -1.24
N MET A 395 1.96 -28.97 -0.87
CA MET A 395 2.71 -28.13 -1.81
C MET A 395 3.55 -28.97 -2.79
N GLN A 396 4.19 -30.04 -2.31
CA GLN A 396 4.97 -30.97 -3.14
C GLN A 396 4.12 -31.69 -4.19
N ARG A 397 2.86 -32.00 -3.88
CA ARG A 397 1.92 -32.61 -4.84
C ARG A 397 1.34 -31.59 -5.83
N GLN A 398 1.45 -30.31 -5.52
CA GLN A 398 0.82 -29.20 -6.25
C GLN A 398 1.83 -28.30 -6.97
N THR A 399 3.08 -28.75 -7.18
CA THR A 399 4.11 -27.93 -7.83
C THR A 399 3.80 -27.57 -9.28
N ASP A 400 2.91 -28.34 -9.93
CA ASP A 400 2.45 -28.10 -11.30
C ASP A 400 1.03 -27.50 -11.33
N HIS A 401 0.53 -27.01 -10.19
CA HIS A 401 -0.82 -26.44 -10.08
C HIS A 401 -0.89 -25.06 -10.73
N GLY A 402 -1.29 -25.04 -12.01
CA GLY A 402 -1.62 -23.82 -12.76
C GLY A 402 -0.63 -22.68 -12.53
N GLU A 403 -1.16 -21.53 -12.10
CA GLU A 403 -0.35 -20.33 -11.79
C GLU A 403 0.26 -20.33 -10.38
N PHE A 404 -0.15 -21.24 -9.49
CA PHE A 404 0.26 -21.27 -8.08
C PHE A 404 1.44 -22.21 -7.79
N GLY A 405 1.68 -23.19 -8.65
CA GLY A 405 2.76 -24.16 -8.51
C GLY A 405 4.14 -23.51 -8.35
N CYS A 406 4.38 -22.39 -9.06
CA CYS A 406 5.60 -21.61 -8.91
C CYS A 406 5.80 -21.04 -7.50
N VAL A 407 4.72 -20.61 -6.84
CA VAL A 407 4.75 -20.05 -5.49
C VAL A 407 4.99 -21.16 -4.46
N PHE A 408 4.41 -22.34 -4.66
CA PHE A 408 4.67 -23.52 -3.82
C PHE A 408 6.12 -24.01 -3.94
N VAL A 409 6.67 -24.06 -5.15
CA VAL A 409 8.10 -24.39 -5.36
C VAL A 409 8.99 -23.38 -4.63
N ASN A 410 8.68 -22.09 -4.72
CA ASN A 410 9.43 -21.05 -4.01
C ASN A 410 9.39 -21.25 -2.49
N ALA A 411 8.21 -21.52 -1.92
CA ALA A 411 8.06 -21.84 -0.50
C ALA A 411 8.96 -23.02 -0.10
N LEU A 412 8.83 -24.14 -0.81
CA LEU A 412 9.58 -25.37 -0.52
C LEU A 412 11.09 -25.22 -0.67
N ALA A 413 11.53 -24.40 -1.64
CA ALA A 413 12.94 -24.16 -1.91
C ALA A 413 13.64 -23.32 -0.84
N THR A 414 12.91 -22.58 0.01
CA THR A 414 13.50 -21.79 1.09
C THR A 414 14.36 -22.61 2.05
N GLU A 415 13.94 -23.84 2.34
CA GLU A 415 14.67 -24.73 3.24
C GLU A 415 15.79 -25.50 2.54
N ASN A 416 15.58 -25.87 1.28
CA ASN A 416 16.57 -26.63 0.52
C ASN A 416 16.47 -26.40 -0.99
N VAL A 417 17.13 -25.33 -1.45
CA VAL A 417 17.20 -24.96 -2.87
C VAL A 417 17.71 -26.10 -3.76
N ALA A 418 18.61 -26.95 -3.26
CA ALA A 418 19.24 -28.00 -4.06
C ALA A 418 18.22 -29.00 -4.65
N LEU A 419 17.14 -29.30 -3.92
CA LEU A 419 16.09 -30.22 -4.36
C LEU A 419 15.20 -29.65 -5.47
N TYR A 420 15.14 -28.32 -5.59
CA TYR A 420 14.19 -27.62 -6.47
C TYR A 420 14.88 -26.85 -7.60
N THR A 421 16.20 -26.96 -7.77
CA THR A 421 16.98 -26.19 -8.76
C THR A 421 16.42 -26.24 -10.19
N SER A 422 15.92 -27.40 -10.63
CA SER A 422 15.33 -27.55 -11.97
C SER A 422 13.99 -26.84 -12.10
N GLN A 423 13.14 -26.90 -11.07
CA GLN A 423 11.84 -26.22 -11.04
C GLN A 423 12.03 -24.71 -10.92
N LEU A 424 12.95 -24.24 -10.06
CA LEU A 424 13.33 -22.83 -9.98
C LEU A 424 13.84 -22.31 -11.33
N GLY A 425 14.69 -23.09 -12.00
CA GLY A 425 15.18 -22.76 -13.34
C GLY A 425 14.09 -22.69 -14.40
N HIS A 426 13.07 -23.54 -14.31
CA HIS A 426 11.90 -23.48 -15.18
C HIS A 426 11.12 -22.18 -14.93
N ILE A 427 10.82 -21.87 -13.65
CA ILE A 427 10.10 -20.66 -13.26
C ILE A 427 10.80 -19.39 -13.77
N ILE A 428 12.13 -19.28 -13.61
CA ILE A 428 12.90 -18.11 -14.10
C ILE A 428 12.78 -17.95 -15.62
N ARG A 429 12.70 -19.05 -16.36
CA ARG A 429 12.70 -19.07 -17.82
C ARG A 429 11.32 -18.82 -18.42
N THR A 430 10.26 -19.21 -17.74
CA THR A 430 8.88 -19.12 -18.25
C THR A 430 8.06 -18.02 -17.62
N ASP A 431 8.58 -17.37 -16.56
CA ASP A 431 7.93 -16.29 -15.83
C ASP A 431 6.45 -16.59 -15.46
N PRO A 432 6.17 -17.69 -14.75
CA PRO A 432 4.82 -17.94 -14.27
C PRO A 432 4.56 -17.07 -13.04
N HIS A 433 3.42 -16.40 -13.02
CA HIS A 433 2.95 -15.69 -11.83
C HIS A 433 1.41 -15.70 -11.76
N PRO A 434 0.82 -15.70 -10.55
CA PRO A 434 -0.61 -15.51 -10.39
C PRO A 434 -1.09 -14.20 -11.03
N LYS A 435 -2.24 -14.22 -11.70
CA LYS A 435 -2.83 -13.04 -12.38
C LYS A 435 -3.08 -11.85 -11.45
N GLN A 436 -3.39 -12.11 -10.19
CA GLN A 436 -3.70 -11.08 -9.18
C GLN A 436 -2.61 -11.00 -8.10
N TRP A 437 -1.34 -11.20 -8.46
CA TRP A 437 -0.22 -11.07 -7.54
C TRP A 437 -0.05 -9.60 -7.11
N TRP A 438 -0.21 -9.31 -5.82
CA TRP A 438 -0.04 -7.97 -5.28
C TRP A 438 0.65 -7.97 -3.93
N GLY A 439 1.62 -7.08 -3.77
CA GLY A 439 2.52 -7.04 -2.63
C GLY A 439 3.63 -8.08 -2.76
N GLY A 440 4.86 -7.66 -2.47
CA GLY A 440 6.05 -8.52 -2.49
C GLY A 440 6.67 -8.76 -3.88
N HIS A 441 7.75 -9.55 -3.90
CA HIS A 441 8.45 -9.88 -5.14
C HIS A 441 7.63 -10.86 -5.99
N VAL A 442 7.66 -10.69 -7.31
CA VAL A 442 7.03 -11.65 -8.24
C VAL A 442 7.69 -13.04 -8.12
N PRO A 443 6.94 -14.14 -8.31
CA PRO A 443 7.44 -15.50 -8.06
C PRO A 443 8.74 -15.85 -8.79
N TRP A 444 8.89 -15.42 -10.05
CA TRP A 444 10.14 -15.68 -10.78
C TRP A 444 11.35 -14.94 -10.19
N GLY A 445 11.16 -13.71 -9.70
CA GLY A 445 12.21 -12.93 -9.04
C GLY A 445 12.64 -13.57 -7.72
N VAL A 446 11.69 -14.15 -6.98
CA VAL A 446 11.98 -14.98 -5.81
C VAL A 446 12.79 -16.22 -6.19
N ALA A 447 12.38 -16.94 -7.24
CA ALA A 447 13.09 -18.13 -7.72
C ALA A 447 14.53 -17.79 -8.15
N TRP A 448 14.71 -16.69 -8.87
CA TRP A 448 16.02 -16.16 -9.26
C TRP A 448 16.88 -15.89 -8.05
N ASN A 449 16.35 -15.19 -7.04
CA ASN A 449 17.10 -14.85 -5.83
C ASN A 449 17.52 -16.09 -5.02
N LEU A 450 16.61 -17.06 -4.84
CA LEU A 450 16.90 -18.33 -4.18
C LEU A 450 18.02 -19.09 -4.88
N LEU A 451 17.93 -19.20 -6.22
CA LEU A 451 18.93 -19.89 -7.02
C LEU A 451 20.28 -19.14 -7.03
N PHE A 452 20.25 -17.80 -7.10
CA PHE A 452 21.43 -16.95 -7.07
C PHE A 452 22.20 -17.12 -5.75
N ILE A 453 21.51 -17.01 -4.61
CA ILE A 453 22.14 -17.19 -3.29
C ILE A 453 22.71 -18.60 -3.15
N HIS A 454 22.01 -19.62 -3.66
CA HIS A 454 22.51 -20.99 -3.65
C HIS A 454 23.81 -21.15 -4.45
N VAL A 455 23.90 -20.57 -5.65
CA VAL A 455 25.13 -20.58 -6.46
C VAL A 455 26.22 -19.74 -5.82
N GLN A 456 25.90 -18.56 -5.28
CA GLN A 456 26.85 -17.66 -4.64
C GLN A 456 27.58 -18.33 -3.47
N LYS A 457 26.87 -19.17 -2.71
CA LYS A 457 27.40 -19.95 -1.57
C LYS A 457 28.28 -21.15 -1.98
N GLN A 458 28.33 -21.52 -3.26
CA GLN A 458 29.16 -22.64 -3.71
C GLN A 458 30.66 -22.28 -3.70
N PRO A 459 31.55 -23.27 -3.45
CA PRO A 459 32.97 -23.08 -3.58
C PRO A 459 33.36 -22.59 -4.98
N GLN A 460 34.31 -21.66 -5.04
CA GLN A 460 34.82 -21.12 -6.31
C GLN A 460 35.31 -22.22 -7.26
N THR A 461 35.86 -23.32 -6.74
CA THR A 461 36.32 -24.47 -7.53
C THR A 461 35.18 -25.14 -8.30
N LYS A 462 34.00 -25.33 -7.68
CA LYS A 462 32.82 -25.90 -8.34
C LYS A 462 32.24 -24.99 -9.41
N ILE A 463 32.25 -23.69 -9.18
CA ILE A 463 31.76 -22.72 -10.16
C ILE A 463 32.72 -22.69 -11.35
N ARG A 464 34.04 -22.71 -11.12
CA ARG A 464 35.05 -22.71 -12.19
C ARG A 464 35.15 -24.02 -12.97
N SER A 465 34.81 -25.16 -12.36
CA SER A 465 34.81 -26.46 -13.04
C SER A 465 33.67 -26.64 -14.04
N GLY A 466 32.67 -25.73 -14.02
CA GLY A 466 31.47 -25.81 -14.85
C GLY A 466 30.35 -26.65 -14.22
N GLU A 467 30.53 -27.20 -13.02
CA GLU A 467 29.48 -27.97 -12.32
C GLU A 467 28.21 -27.15 -12.10
N MET A 468 28.32 -25.83 -12.01
CA MET A 468 27.18 -24.91 -11.81
C MET A 468 26.65 -24.29 -13.11
N ASP A 469 27.18 -24.64 -14.29
CA ASP A 469 26.87 -23.94 -15.55
C ASP A 469 25.38 -23.99 -15.89
N MET A 470 24.70 -25.11 -15.64
CA MET A 470 23.24 -25.21 -15.83
C MET A 470 22.48 -24.19 -14.98
N LEU A 471 22.88 -24.00 -13.71
CA LEU A 471 22.20 -23.05 -12.81
C LEU A 471 22.50 -21.61 -13.21
N LEU A 472 23.72 -21.34 -13.69
CA LEU A 472 24.08 -20.04 -14.25
C LEU A 472 23.30 -19.75 -15.54
N ASP A 473 23.05 -20.75 -16.39
CA ASP A 473 22.20 -20.59 -17.58
C ASP A 473 20.76 -20.24 -17.21
N TYR A 474 20.24 -20.83 -16.13
CA TYR A 474 18.94 -20.43 -15.57
C TYR A 474 18.95 -18.99 -15.07
N LEU A 475 19.99 -18.56 -14.34
CA LEU A 475 20.11 -17.18 -13.87
C LEU A 475 20.26 -16.16 -15.01
N GLU A 476 20.77 -16.57 -16.17
CA GLU A 476 20.83 -15.75 -17.38
C GLU A 476 19.54 -15.77 -18.22
N SER A 477 18.58 -16.63 -17.90
CA SER A 477 17.34 -16.76 -18.67
C SER A 477 16.54 -15.46 -18.86
N PRO A 478 16.52 -14.50 -17.92
CA PRO A 478 15.88 -13.19 -18.16
C PRO A 478 16.45 -12.41 -19.35
N ILE A 479 17.67 -12.72 -19.82
CA ILE A 479 18.28 -12.12 -21.01
C ILE A 479 18.33 -13.06 -22.22
N THR A 480 18.30 -14.38 -22.00
CA THR A 480 18.43 -15.37 -23.09
C THR A 480 17.10 -15.93 -23.59
N ALA A 481 16.10 -16.07 -22.73
CA ALA A 481 14.80 -16.68 -23.06
C ALA A 481 13.77 -15.69 -23.63
N PHE A 482 14.01 -14.39 -23.47
CA PHE A 482 13.07 -13.33 -23.85
C PHE A 482 13.65 -12.42 -24.94
N GLU A 483 12.78 -11.81 -25.75
CA GLU A 483 13.18 -10.89 -26.83
C GLU A 483 13.90 -9.65 -26.26
N LYS A 484 13.30 -9.04 -25.24
CA LYS A 484 13.88 -7.97 -24.41
C LYS A 484 14.22 -8.50 -23.03
N SER A 485 15.05 -7.76 -22.29
CA SER A 485 15.35 -8.08 -20.89
C SER A 485 14.07 -8.21 -20.06
N ASN A 486 13.92 -9.30 -19.32
CA ASN A 486 12.85 -9.52 -18.36
C ASN A 486 13.31 -9.33 -16.90
N HIS A 487 14.42 -8.63 -16.66
CA HIS A 487 14.87 -8.32 -15.30
C HIS A 487 13.90 -7.35 -14.60
N TYR A 488 13.64 -7.58 -13.31
CA TYR A 488 12.80 -6.71 -12.49
C TYR A 488 13.48 -5.39 -12.15
N SER A 489 14.81 -5.40 -11.96
CA SER A 489 15.63 -4.24 -11.61
C SER A 489 17.00 -4.30 -12.32
N SER A 490 17.78 -3.22 -12.18
CA SER A 490 19.21 -3.23 -12.52
C SER A 490 20.05 -4.08 -11.55
N SER A 491 19.48 -4.49 -10.41
CA SER A 491 20.20 -5.25 -9.38
C SER A 491 20.52 -6.69 -9.79
N GLU A 492 19.56 -7.43 -10.36
CA GLU A 492 19.76 -8.81 -10.81
C GLU A 492 20.90 -8.95 -11.83
N PRO A 493 20.93 -8.20 -12.95
CA PRO A 493 22.02 -8.32 -13.91
C PRO A 493 23.36 -7.83 -13.34
N ARG A 494 23.36 -6.77 -12.51
CA ARG A 494 24.57 -6.28 -11.83
C ARG A 494 25.18 -7.35 -10.93
N ASP A 495 24.36 -7.98 -10.08
CA ASP A 495 24.84 -8.92 -9.07
C ASP A 495 25.31 -10.24 -9.71
N LEU A 496 24.68 -10.68 -10.80
CA LEU A 496 25.16 -11.83 -11.58
C LEU A 496 26.49 -11.56 -12.27
N TYR A 497 26.66 -10.36 -12.85
CA TYR A 497 27.95 -9.95 -13.39
C TYR A 497 29.03 -9.90 -12.29
N ALA A 498 28.71 -9.35 -11.11
CA ALA A 498 29.62 -9.33 -9.98
C ALA A 498 30.06 -10.72 -9.54
N LEU A 499 29.12 -11.67 -9.44
CA LEU A 499 29.45 -13.06 -9.16
C LEU A 499 30.45 -13.63 -10.18
N TYR A 500 30.29 -13.35 -11.47
CA TYR A 500 31.23 -13.81 -12.50
C TYR A 500 32.62 -13.21 -12.33
N ILE A 501 32.73 -11.92 -12.01
CA ILE A 501 34.01 -11.26 -11.76
C ILE A 501 34.68 -11.84 -10.51
N GLN A 502 33.97 -11.92 -9.39
CA GLN A 502 34.46 -12.46 -8.11
C GLN A 502 34.94 -13.91 -8.26
N ARG A 503 34.23 -14.73 -9.05
CA ARG A 503 34.60 -16.14 -9.26
C ARG A 503 35.61 -16.34 -10.39
N GLY A 504 35.96 -15.29 -11.14
CA GLY A 504 36.96 -15.32 -12.20
C GLY A 504 36.47 -15.89 -13.53
N LEU A 505 35.16 -15.91 -13.76
CA LEU A 505 34.50 -16.32 -15.01
C LEU A 505 34.56 -15.20 -16.07
N ARG A 506 35.76 -14.68 -16.36
CA ARG A 506 35.96 -13.46 -17.17
C ARG A 506 35.32 -13.52 -18.56
N ARG A 507 35.38 -14.68 -19.23
CA ARG A 507 34.77 -14.87 -20.55
C ARG A 507 33.25 -14.76 -20.48
N ARG A 508 32.63 -15.49 -19.55
CA ARG A 508 31.18 -15.48 -19.30
C ARG A 508 30.70 -14.09 -18.88
N ALA A 509 31.45 -13.39 -18.03
CA ALA A 509 31.18 -12.01 -17.63
C ALA A 509 31.12 -11.04 -18.82
N LYS A 510 32.11 -11.10 -19.71
CA LYS A 510 32.17 -10.25 -20.91
C LYS A 510 30.99 -10.52 -21.84
N GLU A 511 30.69 -11.79 -22.12
CA GLU A 511 29.56 -12.19 -22.95
C GLU A 511 28.22 -11.75 -22.34
N TYR A 512 28.08 -11.89 -21.03
CA TYR A 512 26.89 -11.49 -20.30
C TYR A 512 26.66 -9.97 -20.34
N ARG A 513 27.68 -9.15 -20.02
CA ARG A 513 27.62 -7.68 -20.10
C ARG A 513 27.18 -7.20 -21.49
N MET A 514 27.77 -7.78 -22.56
CA MET A 514 27.37 -7.45 -23.93
C MET A 514 25.90 -7.78 -24.21
N ARG A 515 25.42 -8.96 -23.79
CA ARG A 515 24.00 -9.35 -23.98
C ARG A 515 23.05 -8.43 -23.22
N VAL A 516 23.39 -8.08 -21.97
CA VAL A 516 22.55 -7.20 -21.15
C VAL A 516 22.42 -5.83 -21.81
N ASN A 517 23.52 -5.18 -22.17
CA ASN A 517 23.49 -3.85 -22.81
C ASN A 517 22.75 -3.83 -24.15
N GLN A 518 22.68 -4.96 -24.86
CA GLN A 518 21.92 -5.07 -26.12
C GLN A 518 20.42 -5.18 -25.90
N LYS A 519 19.96 -5.71 -24.76
CA LYS A 519 18.57 -6.10 -24.52
C LYS A 519 17.87 -5.31 -23.43
N THR A 520 18.58 -4.52 -22.64
CA THR A 520 17.99 -3.57 -21.67
C THR A 520 17.68 -2.24 -22.33
N SER A 521 16.59 -1.58 -21.91
CA SER A 521 16.20 -0.25 -22.40
C SER A 521 16.89 0.91 -21.66
N TYR A 522 17.71 0.60 -20.66
CA TYR A 522 18.45 1.54 -19.82
C TYR A 522 19.93 1.16 -19.78
N ASP A 523 20.76 2.15 -19.48
CA ASP A 523 22.22 1.99 -19.45
C ASP A 523 22.67 1.20 -18.21
N MET A 524 23.18 -0.01 -18.47
CA MET A 524 23.72 -0.91 -17.46
C MET A 524 25.22 -0.75 -17.24
N ASP A 525 25.95 -0.05 -18.12
CA ASP A 525 27.40 0.09 -18.02
C ASP A 525 27.83 0.83 -16.76
N LEU A 526 27.07 1.85 -16.34
CA LEU A 526 27.29 2.54 -15.07
C LEU A 526 27.30 1.57 -13.87
N TYR A 527 26.45 0.54 -13.88
CA TYR A 527 26.38 -0.45 -12.80
C TYR A 527 27.52 -1.47 -12.91
N PHE A 528 27.86 -1.91 -14.12
CA PHE A 528 28.96 -2.85 -14.34
C PHE A 528 30.33 -2.24 -14.04
N ASP A 529 30.56 -0.97 -14.35
CA ASP A 529 31.82 -0.28 -14.05
C ASP A 529 32.02 -0.14 -12.53
N ARG A 530 30.94 0.06 -11.75
CA ARG A 530 31.00 0.02 -10.29
C ARG A 530 31.40 -1.36 -9.76
N VAL A 531 30.90 -2.42 -10.40
CA VAL A 531 31.29 -3.80 -10.08
C VAL A 531 32.75 -4.05 -10.44
N ASP A 532 33.24 -3.57 -11.59
CA ASP A 532 34.64 -3.73 -11.97
C ASP A 532 35.59 -3.03 -10.99
N ALA A 533 35.18 -1.88 -10.45
CA ALA A 533 35.94 -1.17 -9.42
C ALA A 533 35.91 -1.86 -8.05
N HIS A 534 34.74 -2.35 -7.63
CA HIS A 534 34.50 -2.87 -6.28
C HIS A 534 33.60 -4.11 -6.27
N PRO A 535 34.06 -5.25 -6.81
CA PRO A 535 33.22 -6.42 -7.00
C PRO A 535 32.70 -7.00 -5.68
N ASP A 536 33.47 -6.89 -4.59
CA ASP A 536 33.11 -7.45 -3.28
C ASP A 536 31.96 -6.72 -2.58
N HIS A 537 31.54 -5.55 -3.08
CA HIS A 537 30.39 -4.81 -2.53
C HIS A 537 29.03 -5.41 -2.95
N PHE A 538 29.04 -6.36 -3.89
CA PHE A 538 27.83 -6.88 -4.54
C PHE A 538 27.62 -8.35 -4.17
N LEU A 539 27.32 -8.59 -2.89
CA LEU A 539 26.94 -9.89 -2.35
C LEU A 539 25.50 -9.82 -1.84
N ARG A 540 24.70 -10.85 -2.15
CA ARG A 540 23.37 -11.02 -1.55
C ARG A 540 23.45 -11.91 -0.31
N ASN A 541 22.73 -11.56 0.74
CA ASN A 541 22.64 -12.35 1.98
C ASN A 541 21.48 -13.33 1.93
#